data_AF-A0AAD5YFW1-F1
#
_entry.id   AF-A0AAD5YFW1-F1
#
_cell.length_a   1.000
_cell.length_b   1.000
_cell.length_c   1.000
_cell.angle_alpha   90.00
_cell.angle_beta   90.00
_cell.angle_gamma   90.00
#
_symmetry.space_group_name_H-M   'P 1'
#
loop_
_entity.id
_entity.type
_entity.pdbx_description
1 polymer ?
#
loop_
_entity_poly.entity_id
_entity_poly.type
_entity_poly.pdbx_seq_one_letter_code
_entity_poly.pdbx_strand_id
1 'polypeptide(L)'
;MNIAFGREVVQLAPPHDNAGSLQFFDSRREALRPAQNALYSDRRPASERFRWGLHPGHDVRVVALLNWIKTYSAALAVMGLRKFLLTGKRGIFVSNTEFQYPKPSQPGFADPCFDWLTIDELHVTHDQTLQESLICYNPREQVVIVVFLLSKSGNSMALWRRKVPLTDELKKLYSKEIEDVMKVLDGQPRDKAHVDVYVPRFLPAFEP
;
A
#
# COMPACT_ATOMS: atom_id res chain seq x y z
N MET A 1 3.40 5.24 -27.65
CA MET A 1 2.07 5.56 -27.07
C MET A 1 2.33 6.47 -25.89
N ASN A 2 2.11 7.78 -26.07
CA ASN A 2 2.45 8.80 -25.08
C ASN A 2 1.36 8.84 -24.01
N ILE A 3 1.68 8.46 -22.77
CA ILE A 3 0.82 8.75 -21.63
C ILE A 3 1.20 10.14 -21.16
N ALA A 4 0.29 11.09 -21.38
CA ALA A 4 0.48 12.49 -21.06
C ALA A 4 0.75 12.68 -19.56
N PHE A 5 1.91 13.23 -19.22
CA PHE A 5 2.13 13.94 -17.95
C PHE A 5 1.43 15.31 -18.05
N GLY A 6 0.09 15.28 -17.99
CA GLY A 6 -0.78 16.44 -18.04
C GLY A 6 -1.47 16.64 -16.70
N ARG A 7 -1.22 17.80 -16.10
CA ARG A 7 -1.57 18.20 -14.73
C ARG A 7 -3.02 18.66 -14.64
N GLU A 8 -3.98 17.78 -14.90
CA GLU A 8 -5.39 17.98 -14.55
C GLU A 8 -5.70 17.27 -13.24
N VAL A 9 -6.43 17.93 -12.34
CA VAL A 9 -6.91 17.32 -11.10
C VAL A 9 -8.00 16.34 -11.46
N VAL A 10 -7.62 15.09 -11.72
CA VAL A 10 -8.56 14.00 -11.95
C VAL A 10 -9.29 13.71 -10.63
N GLN A 11 -10.62 13.72 -10.67
CA GLN A 11 -11.43 13.41 -9.50
C GLN A 11 -11.47 11.89 -9.30
N LEU A 12 -11.26 11.43 -8.06
CA LEU A 12 -11.37 10.00 -7.76
C LEU A 12 -12.84 9.57 -7.81
N ALA A 13 -13.12 8.57 -8.62
CA ALA A 13 -14.46 8.04 -8.81
C ALA A 13 -14.87 7.15 -7.63
N PRO A 14 -16.18 7.04 -7.30
CA PRO A 14 -16.64 5.99 -6.38
C PRO A 14 -16.18 4.59 -6.88
N PRO A 15 -15.91 3.63 -5.99
CA PRO A 15 -15.67 2.26 -6.40
C PRO A 15 -16.88 1.73 -7.18
N HIS A 16 -16.63 0.89 -8.19
CA HIS A 16 -17.70 0.38 -9.06
C HIS A 16 -18.61 -0.54 -8.27
N ASP A 17 -19.93 -0.33 -8.37
CA ASP A 17 -20.93 -1.32 -8.00
C ASP A 17 -21.37 -2.06 -9.27
N ASN A 18 -20.63 -3.11 -9.62
CA ASN A 18 -21.05 -4.02 -10.68
C ASN A 18 -21.85 -5.15 -10.03
N ALA A 19 -23.18 -5.11 -10.21
CA ALA A 19 -24.11 -6.15 -9.78
C ALA A 19 -23.99 -6.55 -8.29
N GLY A 20 -23.84 -5.57 -7.39
CA GLY A 20 -23.72 -5.79 -5.95
C GLY A 20 -22.31 -6.12 -5.48
N SER A 21 -21.29 -5.97 -6.35
CA SER A 21 -19.88 -6.18 -6.00
C SER A 21 -19.07 -4.89 -6.17
N LEU A 22 -18.60 -4.35 -5.05
CA LEU A 22 -17.61 -3.27 -5.01
C LEU A 22 -16.29 -3.77 -5.59
N GLN A 23 -15.91 -3.27 -6.78
CA GLN A 23 -14.63 -3.59 -7.42
C GLN A 23 -13.65 -2.43 -7.31
N PHE A 24 -12.41 -2.78 -6.95
CA PHE A 24 -11.24 -1.90 -6.95
C PHE A 24 -10.24 -2.43 -7.96
N PHE A 25 -9.43 -1.55 -8.55
CA PHE A 25 -8.46 -1.96 -9.55
C PHE A 25 -7.18 -2.45 -8.91
N ASP A 26 -6.90 -3.73 -9.08
CA ASP A 26 -5.58 -4.32 -8.90
C ASP A 26 -4.79 -4.02 -10.18
N SER A 27 -3.73 -3.21 -10.09
CA SER A 27 -2.96 -2.83 -11.27
C SER A 27 -2.01 -3.94 -11.72
N ARG A 28 -1.96 -5.06 -11.00
CA ARG A 28 -0.98 -6.14 -11.20
C ARG A 28 0.44 -5.59 -11.16
N ARG A 29 0.72 -4.70 -10.19
CA ARG A 29 2.01 -4.02 -9.97
C ARG A 29 2.36 -2.91 -10.96
N GLU A 30 1.56 -2.64 -11.99
CA GLU A 30 1.83 -1.54 -12.92
C GLU A 30 1.90 -0.17 -12.23
N ALA A 31 1.10 0.04 -11.19
CA ALA A 31 1.12 1.26 -10.38
C ALA A 31 2.41 1.42 -9.56
N LEU A 32 3.13 0.33 -9.30
CA LEU A 32 4.41 0.34 -8.58
C LEU A 32 5.61 0.52 -9.51
N ARG A 33 5.44 0.29 -10.82
CA ARG A 33 6.51 0.34 -11.82
C ARG A 33 7.27 1.67 -11.85
N PRO A 34 6.63 2.86 -11.75
CA PRO A 34 7.36 4.13 -11.67
C PRO A 34 8.24 4.24 -10.43
N ALA A 35 7.88 3.54 -9.36
CA ALA A 35 8.52 3.63 -8.05
C ALA A 35 9.60 2.56 -7.82
N GLN A 36 9.97 1.76 -8.82
CA GLN A 36 10.92 0.64 -8.69
C GLN A 36 12.24 1.05 -8.02
N ASN A 37 12.82 2.18 -8.43
CA ASN A 37 14.06 2.69 -7.84
C ASN A 37 13.88 3.09 -6.36
N ALA A 38 12.78 3.76 -6.03
CA ALA A 38 12.48 4.13 -4.66
C ALA A 38 12.15 2.91 -3.79
N LEU A 39 11.48 1.88 -4.32
CA LEU A 39 11.06 0.69 -3.59
C LEU A 39 12.20 -0.31 -3.36
N TYR A 40 12.99 -0.61 -4.39
CA TYR A 40 13.84 -1.81 -4.43
C TYR A 40 15.32 -1.52 -4.70
N SER A 41 15.74 -0.26 -4.73
CA SER A 41 17.16 0.07 -4.91
C SER A 41 17.98 -0.33 -3.68
N ASP A 42 19.07 -1.05 -3.92
CA ASP A 42 20.12 -1.41 -2.96
C ASP A 42 21.23 -0.34 -2.86
N ARG A 43 21.25 0.62 -3.80
CA ARG A 43 22.28 1.66 -3.88
C ARG A 43 22.17 2.69 -2.76
N ARG A 44 20.99 2.78 -2.13
CA ARG A 44 20.69 3.75 -1.07
C ARG A 44 19.89 3.06 0.04
N PRO A 45 20.17 3.37 1.31
CA PRO A 45 19.42 2.79 2.41
C PRO A 45 17.94 3.19 2.34
N ALA A 46 17.05 2.34 2.84
CA ALA A 46 15.61 2.59 2.89
C ALA A 46 15.29 3.91 3.62
N SER A 47 16.03 4.26 4.67
CA SER A 47 15.88 5.54 5.41
C SER A 47 16.07 6.78 4.54
N GLU A 48 16.75 6.67 3.39
CA GLU A 48 16.93 7.73 2.41
C GLU A 48 15.89 7.72 1.28
N ARG A 49 15.25 6.58 1.04
CA ARG A 49 14.27 6.35 -0.03
C ARG A 49 12.84 6.55 0.46
N PHE A 50 12.53 6.15 1.69
CA PHE A 50 11.20 6.22 2.29
C PHE A 50 11.11 7.39 3.28
N ARG A 51 10.13 8.27 3.07
CA ARG A 51 9.83 9.39 3.97
C ARG A 51 8.48 9.18 4.63
N TRP A 52 8.51 8.83 5.91
CA TRP A 52 7.34 8.69 6.76
C TRP A 52 7.05 10.00 7.51
N GLY A 53 5.82 10.16 7.99
CA GLY A 53 5.45 11.25 8.90
C GLY A 53 5.24 12.62 8.26
N LEU A 54 5.29 12.73 6.92
CA LEU A 54 4.93 13.97 6.25
C LEU A 54 3.44 14.28 6.44
N HIS A 55 3.10 15.55 6.65
CA HIS A 55 1.72 15.96 6.77
C HIS A 55 0.99 15.76 5.41
N PRO A 56 -0.14 15.04 5.36
CA PRO A 56 -0.81 14.72 4.10
C PRO A 56 -1.36 15.96 3.38
N GLY A 57 -1.64 17.04 4.11
CA GLY A 57 -2.17 18.29 3.57
C GLY A 57 -1.24 19.06 2.61
N HIS A 58 0.01 18.61 2.43
CA HIS A 58 0.96 19.26 1.52
C HIS A 58 0.78 18.89 0.05
N ASP A 59 0.04 17.82 -0.26
CA ASP A 59 -0.24 17.42 -1.63
C ASP A 59 -1.72 17.05 -1.81
N VAL A 60 -2.39 17.73 -2.73
CA VAL A 60 -3.84 17.57 -2.98
C VAL A 60 -4.21 16.16 -3.42
N ARG A 61 -3.30 15.43 -4.09
CA ARG A 61 -3.54 14.06 -4.57
C ARG A 61 -3.53 13.08 -3.41
N VAL A 62 -2.61 13.28 -2.46
CA VAL A 62 -2.55 12.52 -1.21
C VAL A 62 -3.82 12.75 -0.39
N VAL A 63 -4.24 14.01 -0.23
CA VAL A 63 -5.48 14.35 0.48
C VAL A 63 -6.68 13.70 -0.19
N ALA A 64 -6.80 13.82 -1.51
CA ALA A 64 -7.90 13.23 -2.26
C ALA A 64 -7.98 11.71 -2.06
N LEU A 65 -6.86 11.00 -2.20
CA LEU A 65 -6.82 9.54 -2.03
C LEU A 65 -7.07 9.10 -0.59
N LEU A 66 -6.54 9.81 0.41
CA LEU A 66 -6.81 9.49 1.81
C LEU A 66 -8.28 9.74 2.20
N ASN A 67 -8.89 10.81 1.68
CA ASN A 67 -10.31 11.07 1.86
C ASN A 67 -11.16 9.99 1.17
N TRP A 68 -10.75 9.58 -0.03
CA TRP A 68 -11.40 8.48 -0.74
C TRP A 68 -11.35 7.17 0.05
N ILE A 69 -10.18 6.80 0.57
CA ILE A 69 -10.00 5.62 1.44
C ILE A 69 -10.89 5.71 2.68
N LYS A 70 -11.01 6.91 3.28
CA LYS A 70 -11.89 7.13 4.43
C LYS A 70 -13.36 6.88 4.07
N THR A 71 -13.83 7.48 2.97
CA THR A 71 -15.21 7.35 2.48
C THR A 71 -15.57 5.91 2.13
N TYR A 72 -14.66 5.17 1.49
CA TYR A 72 -14.91 3.79 1.02
C TYR A 72 -14.23 2.72 1.87
N SER A 73 -13.98 3.04 3.14
CA SER A 73 -13.30 2.16 4.09
C SER A 73 -14.00 0.81 4.26
N ALA A 74 -15.33 0.77 4.38
CA ALA A 74 -16.08 -0.49 4.49
C ALA A 74 -15.84 -1.42 3.28
N ALA A 75 -15.83 -0.87 2.07
CA ALA A 75 -15.58 -1.63 0.86
C ALA A 75 -14.13 -2.15 0.77
N LEU A 76 -13.17 -1.33 1.21
CA LEU A 76 -11.76 -1.73 1.32
C LEU A 76 -11.55 -2.83 2.38
N ALA A 77 -12.32 -2.80 3.48
CA ALA A 77 -12.31 -3.83 4.52
C ALA A 77 -12.74 -5.19 3.95
N VAL A 78 -13.88 -5.22 3.23
CA VAL A 78 -14.39 -6.43 2.55
C VAL A 78 -13.35 -6.99 1.60
N MET A 79 -12.73 -6.12 0.79
CA MET A 79 -11.77 -6.54 -0.22
C MET A 79 -10.46 -7.05 0.36
N GLY A 80 -9.93 -6.39 1.39
CA GLY A 80 -8.73 -6.86 2.07
C GLY A 80 -8.96 -8.20 2.77
N LEU A 81 -10.12 -8.37 3.40
CA LEU A 81 -10.51 -9.67 3.97
C LEU A 81 -10.61 -10.74 2.88
N ARG A 82 -11.26 -10.46 1.75
CA ARG A 82 -11.33 -11.41 0.62
C ARG A 82 -9.96 -11.77 0.08
N LYS A 83 -9.04 -10.81 -0.10
CA LYS A 83 -7.66 -11.08 -0.54
C LYS A 83 -6.91 -11.93 0.48
N PHE A 84 -7.04 -11.64 1.77
CA PHE A 84 -6.46 -12.44 2.85
C PHE A 84 -6.96 -13.89 2.81
N LEU A 85 -8.28 -14.10 2.74
CA LEU A 85 -8.88 -15.43 2.69
C LEU A 85 -8.50 -16.19 1.40
N LEU A 86 -8.52 -15.52 0.25
CA LEU A 86 -8.19 -16.11 -1.04
C LEU A 86 -6.72 -16.55 -1.13
N THR A 87 -5.80 -15.73 -0.61
CA THR A 87 -4.36 -16.00 -0.71
C THR A 87 -3.85 -16.86 0.44
N GLY A 88 -4.57 -16.92 1.56
CA GLY A 88 -4.09 -17.51 2.80
C GLY A 88 -2.87 -16.78 3.39
N LYS A 89 -2.57 -15.57 2.92
CA LYS A 89 -1.37 -14.81 3.27
C LYS A 89 -1.74 -13.45 3.86
N ARG A 90 -0.94 -13.01 4.84
CA ARG A 90 -0.92 -11.61 5.28
C ARG A 90 -0.49 -10.71 4.14
N GLY A 91 -1.09 -9.53 4.05
CA GLY A 91 -0.75 -8.56 3.03
C GLY A 91 -1.33 -7.19 3.30
N ILE A 92 -0.82 -6.22 2.55
CA ILE A 92 -1.24 -4.83 2.64
C ILE A 92 -1.61 -4.34 1.23
N PHE A 93 -2.57 -3.43 1.15
CA PHE A 93 -2.78 -2.70 -0.10
C PHE A 93 -1.79 -1.55 -0.21
N VAL A 94 -1.18 -1.40 -1.38
CA VAL A 94 -0.33 -0.26 -1.72
C VAL A 94 -0.94 0.49 -2.89
N SER A 95 -1.00 1.82 -2.76
CA SER A 95 -1.61 2.70 -3.76
C SER A 95 -0.69 3.87 -4.11
N ASN A 96 -0.50 4.10 -5.40
CA ASN A 96 0.26 5.22 -5.95
C ASN A 96 -0.68 6.41 -6.20
N THR A 97 -0.39 7.58 -5.63
CA THR A 97 -1.20 8.78 -5.84
C THR A 97 -1.20 9.29 -7.29
N GLU A 98 -0.20 8.91 -8.07
CA GLU A 98 0.00 9.35 -9.46
C GLU A 98 -0.48 8.33 -10.51
N PHE A 99 -0.86 7.11 -10.08
CA PHE A 99 -1.34 6.07 -10.99
C PHE A 99 -2.82 5.78 -10.73
N GLN A 100 -3.66 6.13 -11.71
CA GLN A 100 -5.12 5.97 -11.64
C GLN A 100 -5.62 5.48 -13.00
N TYR A 101 -6.63 4.61 -13.02
CA TYR A 101 -7.25 4.17 -14.27
C TYR A 101 -8.32 5.18 -14.70
N PRO A 102 -8.18 5.85 -15.85
CA PRO A 102 -9.23 6.73 -16.35
C PRO A 102 -10.55 5.95 -16.50
N LYS A 103 -11.68 6.51 -16.07
CA LYS A 103 -13.00 5.93 -16.33
C LYS A 103 -13.46 6.33 -17.73
N PRO A 104 -13.52 5.41 -18.71
CA PRO A 104 -13.97 5.78 -20.05
C PRO A 104 -15.42 6.26 -20.08
N SER A 105 -16.25 5.74 -19.17
CA SER A 105 -17.66 6.11 -19.03
C SER A 105 -17.88 7.44 -18.31
N GLN A 106 -16.86 8.02 -17.68
CA GLN A 106 -16.98 9.24 -16.90
C GLN A 106 -15.72 10.11 -17.06
N PRO A 107 -15.67 10.97 -18.10
CA PRO A 107 -14.53 11.86 -18.34
C PRO A 107 -14.21 12.73 -17.13
N GLY A 108 -12.92 12.90 -16.84
CA GLY A 108 -12.44 13.65 -15.66
C GLY A 108 -12.40 12.84 -14.35
N PHE A 109 -12.88 11.59 -14.37
CA PHE A 109 -12.81 10.69 -13.23
C PHE A 109 -11.83 9.54 -13.48
N ALA A 110 -11.16 9.10 -12.42
CA ALA A 110 -10.34 7.90 -12.45
C ALA A 110 -10.48 7.07 -11.18
N ASP A 111 -10.22 5.77 -11.32
CA ASP A 111 -10.20 4.84 -10.22
C ASP A 111 -8.80 4.76 -9.60
N PRO A 112 -8.69 4.84 -8.26
CA PRO A 112 -7.45 4.53 -7.59
C PRO A 112 -7.14 3.04 -7.69
N CYS A 113 -5.84 2.72 -7.75
CA CYS A 113 -5.36 1.34 -7.78
C CYS A 113 -4.87 0.89 -6.41
N PHE A 114 -5.13 -0.37 -6.06
CA PHE A 114 -4.67 -0.98 -4.82
C PHE A 114 -4.03 -2.34 -5.10
N ASP A 115 -2.71 -2.37 -5.05
CA ASP A 115 -1.91 -3.57 -5.27
C ASP A 115 -1.70 -4.30 -3.93
N TRP A 116 -2.04 -5.59 -3.85
CA TRP A 116 -1.89 -6.37 -2.62
C TRP A 116 -0.47 -6.92 -2.49
N LEU A 117 0.36 -6.42 -1.58
CA LEU A 117 1.74 -6.89 -1.36
C LEU A 117 1.83 -7.82 -0.15
N THR A 118 2.58 -8.91 -0.29
CA THR A 118 2.90 -9.84 0.81
C THR A 118 4.28 -9.58 1.39
N ILE A 119 4.61 -10.26 2.49
CA ILE A 119 5.86 -10.03 3.21
C ILE A 119 7.12 -10.25 2.35
N ASP A 120 7.11 -11.26 1.47
CA ASP A 120 8.21 -11.52 0.52
C ASP A 120 8.55 -10.29 -0.34
N GLU A 121 7.52 -9.55 -0.77
CA GLU A 121 7.66 -8.35 -1.59
C GLU A 121 8.02 -7.11 -0.77
N LEU A 122 7.71 -7.12 0.54
CA LEU A 122 8.08 -6.02 1.43
C LEU A 122 9.50 -6.16 1.98
N HIS A 123 10.00 -7.38 2.19
CA HIS A 123 11.36 -7.61 2.69
C HIS A 123 12.42 -7.00 1.78
N VAL A 124 12.24 -7.10 0.46
CA VAL A 124 13.15 -6.51 -0.53
C VAL A 124 13.16 -4.97 -0.53
N THR A 125 12.21 -4.33 0.16
CA THR A 125 12.21 -2.87 0.29
C THR A 125 13.18 -2.35 1.34
N HIS A 126 13.55 -3.20 2.30
CA HIS A 126 14.36 -2.88 3.48
C HIS A 126 13.80 -1.78 4.41
N ASP A 127 12.58 -1.29 4.16
CA ASP A 127 11.94 -0.31 5.03
C ASP A 127 11.25 -0.99 6.22
N GLN A 128 11.80 -0.76 7.42
CA GLN A 128 11.30 -1.34 8.66
C GLN A 128 9.82 -1.00 8.89
N THR A 129 9.45 0.28 8.71
CA THR A 129 8.09 0.75 9.01
C THR A 129 7.05 0.09 8.09
N LEU A 130 7.37 -0.06 6.81
CA LEU A 130 6.52 -0.73 5.83
C LEU A 130 6.33 -2.21 6.17
N GLN A 131 7.43 -2.91 6.47
CA GLN A 131 7.40 -4.32 6.82
C GLN A 131 6.64 -4.57 8.13
N GLU A 132 6.92 -3.78 9.18
CA GLU A 132 6.21 -3.85 10.45
C GLU A 132 4.72 -3.54 10.32
N SER A 133 4.34 -2.73 9.32
CA SER A 133 2.93 -2.47 9.03
C SER A 133 2.18 -3.73 8.59
N LEU A 134 2.87 -4.71 7.98
CA LEU A 134 2.34 -6.03 7.66
C LEU A 134 2.55 -7.04 8.81
N ILE A 135 3.73 -7.06 9.42
CA ILE A 135 4.07 -8.05 10.46
C ILE A 135 3.19 -7.87 11.70
N CYS A 136 2.98 -6.62 12.12
CA CYS A 136 2.39 -6.32 13.43
C CYS A 136 0.86 -6.14 13.39
N TYR A 137 0.20 -6.14 12.22
CA TYR A 137 -1.26 -6.02 12.18
C TYR A 137 -1.95 -7.38 12.42
N ASN A 138 -3.18 -7.33 12.93
CA ASN A 138 -4.05 -8.49 13.03
C ASN A 138 -5.04 -8.51 11.85
N PRO A 139 -4.95 -9.46 10.91
CA PRO A 139 -5.88 -9.55 9.78
C PRO A 139 -7.32 -9.90 10.19
N ARG A 140 -7.54 -10.35 11.43
CA ARG A 140 -8.89 -10.54 12.01
C ARG A 140 -9.58 -9.21 12.38
N GLU A 141 -8.80 -8.14 12.54
CA GLU A 141 -9.30 -6.87 13.05
C GLU A 141 -9.30 -5.77 12.00
N GLN A 142 -8.34 -5.79 11.08
CA GLN A 142 -8.13 -4.67 10.17
C GLN A 142 -7.39 -5.06 8.90
N VAL A 143 -7.60 -4.24 7.87
CA VAL A 143 -6.83 -4.21 6.63
C VAL A 143 -5.88 -3.02 6.69
N VAL A 144 -4.64 -3.21 6.22
CA VAL A 144 -3.65 -2.13 6.14
C VAL A 144 -3.54 -1.63 4.71
N ILE A 145 -3.56 -0.31 4.56
CA ILE A 145 -3.42 0.40 3.30
C ILE A 145 -2.27 1.37 3.44
N VAL A 146 -1.36 1.36 2.47
CA VAL A 146 -0.25 2.29 2.35
C VAL A 146 -0.45 3.09 1.06
N VAL A 147 -0.50 4.40 1.20
CA VAL A 147 -0.49 5.34 0.09
C VAL A 147 0.92 5.88 -0.04
N PHE A 148 1.44 5.98 -1.25
CA PHE A 148 2.71 6.66 -1.50
C PHE A 148 2.59 7.74 -2.56
N LEU A 149 3.45 8.75 -2.42
CA LEU A 149 3.69 9.79 -3.40
C LEU A 149 5.16 9.72 -3.82
N LEU A 150 5.41 9.50 -5.10
CA LEU A 150 6.74 9.42 -5.65
C LEU A 150 7.33 10.83 -5.81
N SER A 151 8.62 10.97 -5.53
CA SER A 151 9.36 12.19 -5.89
C SER A 151 9.52 12.30 -7.40
N LYS A 152 9.69 13.52 -7.92
CA LYS A 152 9.88 13.75 -9.37
C LYS A 152 11.05 12.98 -9.98
N SER A 153 12.08 12.67 -9.20
CA SER A 153 13.24 11.90 -9.66
C SER A 153 13.03 10.39 -9.62
N GLY A 154 11.95 9.90 -9.01
CA GLY A 154 11.66 8.47 -8.83
C GLY A 154 12.54 7.78 -7.79
N ASN A 155 13.41 8.50 -7.10
CA ASN A 155 14.45 7.92 -6.22
C ASN A 155 14.06 7.88 -4.74
N SER A 156 12.99 8.58 -4.38
CA SER A 156 12.43 8.57 -3.03
C SER A 156 10.91 8.75 -3.10
N MET A 157 10.22 8.42 -2.02
CA MET A 157 8.79 8.54 -1.90
C MET A 157 8.39 8.92 -0.49
N ALA A 158 7.24 9.57 -0.38
CA ALA A 158 6.55 9.78 0.89
C ALA A 158 5.45 8.75 1.07
N LEU A 159 5.22 8.27 2.30
CA LEU A 159 4.25 7.22 2.59
C LEU A 159 3.32 7.59 3.74
N TRP A 160 2.08 7.12 3.61
CA TRP A 160 1.03 7.26 4.61
C TRP A 160 0.34 5.92 4.84
N ARG A 161 0.23 5.52 6.10
CA ARG A 161 -0.46 4.30 6.51
C ARG A 161 -1.86 4.61 7.01
N ARG A 162 -2.81 3.79 6.57
CA ARG A 162 -4.17 3.72 7.11
C ARG A 162 -4.51 2.29 7.51
N LYS A 163 -5.15 2.16 8.66
CA LYS A 163 -5.71 0.91 9.16
C LYS A 163 -7.22 1.03 9.05
N VAL A 164 -7.81 0.09 8.33
CA VAL A 164 -9.25 0.04 8.08
C VAL A 164 -9.82 -1.11 8.89
N PRO A 165 -10.66 -0.87 9.92
CA PRO A 165 -11.20 -1.94 10.74
C PRO A 165 -12.17 -2.81 9.94
N LEU A 166 -12.18 -4.11 10.24
CA LEU A 166 -13.26 -5.00 9.84
C LEU A 166 -14.48 -4.72 10.72
N THR A 167 -15.68 -4.70 10.14
CA THR A 167 -16.91 -4.58 10.92
C THR A 167 -17.23 -5.91 11.61
N ASP A 168 -18.00 -5.87 12.69
CA ASP A 168 -18.36 -7.07 13.45
C ASP A 168 -19.22 -8.04 12.61
N GLU A 169 -20.04 -7.52 11.69
CA GLU A 169 -20.79 -8.33 10.74
C GLU A 169 -19.86 -9.14 9.84
N LEU A 170 -18.79 -8.53 9.31
CA LEU A 170 -17.80 -9.22 8.48
C LEU A 170 -17.02 -10.26 9.27
N LYS A 171 -16.58 -9.92 10.49
CA LYS A 171 -15.88 -10.86 11.38
C LYS A 171 -16.75 -12.07 11.69
N LYS A 172 -18.04 -11.86 11.97
CA LYS A 172 -19.00 -12.93 12.23
C LYS A 172 -19.25 -13.78 10.99
N LEU A 173 -19.48 -13.14 9.84
CA LEU A 173 -19.81 -13.80 8.57
C LEU A 173 -18.70 -14.75 8.10
N TYR A 174 -17.44 -14.33 8.21
CA TYR A 174 -16.27 -15.11 7.76
C TYR A 174 -15.48 -15.73 8.93
N SER A 175 -16.10 -15.86 10.11
CA SER A 175 -15.40 -16.27 11.34
C SER A 175 -14.65 -17.59 11.18
N LYS A 176 -15.29 -18.60 10.56
CA LYS A 176 -14.68 -19.92 10.36
C LYS A 176 -13.49 -19.86 9.41
N GLU A 177 -13.64 -19.21 8.26
CA GLU A 177 -12.60 -19.08 7.25
C GLU A 177 -11.40 -18.27 7.78
N ILE A 178 -11.67 -17.21 8.55
CA ILE A 178 -10.63 -16.45 9.23
C ILE A 178 -9.84 -17.34 10.18
N GLU A 179 -10.52 -18.10 11.05
CA GLU A 179 -9.84 -18.98 12.00
C GLU A 179 -9.05 -20.10 11.31
N ASP A 180 -9.57 -20.67 10.23
CA ASP A 180 -8.88 -21.73 9.48
C ASP A 180 -7.59 -21.22 8.83
N VAL A 181 -7.60 -20.04 8.19
CA VAL A 181 -6.38 -19.41 7.65
C VAL A 181 -5.41 -19.02 8.77
N MET A 182 -5.94 -18.47 9.88
CA MET A 182 -5.12 -18.05 11.00
C MET A 182 -4.41 -19.21 11.70
N LYS A 183 -5.04 -20.38 11.83
CA LYS A 183 -4.36 -21.58 12.38
C LYS A 183 -3.13 -21.96 11.57
N VAL A 184 -3.19 -21.85 10.24
CA VAL A 184 -2.04 -22.11 9.37
C VAL A 184 -0.94 -21.08 9.62
N LEU A 185 -1.30 -19.80 9.69
CA LEU A 185 -0.33 -18.72 9.90
C LEU A 185 0.28 -18.71 11.31
N ASP A 186 -0.49 -19.03 12.33
CA ASP A 186 -0.03 -19.09 13.72
C ASP A 186 0.86 -20.33 13.97
N GLY A 187 0.76 -21.36 13.12
CA GLY A 187 1.68 -22.49 13.09
C GLY A 187 3.02 -22.20 12.40
N GLN A 188 3.16 -21.05 11.73
CA GLN A 188 4.39 -20.61 11.09
C GLN A 188 5.17 -19.65 12.00
N PRO A 189 6.52 -19.64 11.95
CA PRO A 189 7.30 -18.60 12.62
C PRO A 189 6.85 -17.23 12.14
N ARG A 190 6.67 -16.28 13.06
CA ARG A 190 6.39 -14.89 12.67
C ARG A 190 7.56 -14.31 11.88
N ASP A 191 7.23 -13.66 10.77
CA ASP A 191 8.19 -12.88 10.00
C ASP A 191 8.84 -11.80 10.87
N LYS A 192 10.11 -11.50 10.56
CA LYS A 192 10.87 -10.42 11.18
C LYS A 192 11.22 -9.40 10.10
N ALA A 193 11.28 -8.12 10.47
CA ALA A 193 11.69 -7.10 9.53
C ALA A 193 13.14 -7.32 9.07
N HIS A 194 13.35 -7.29 7.76
CA HIS A 194 14.64 -7.27 7.08
C HIS A 194 15.02 -5.82 6.81
N VAL A 195 15.86 -5.24 7.65
CA VAL A 195 16.32 -3.85 7.52
C VAL A 195 17.74 -3.81 6.93
N ASP A 196 18.08 -2.71 6.28
CA ASP A 196 19.47 -2.48 5.87
C ASP A 196 20.38 -2.50 7.11
N VAL A 197 21.48 -3.25 7.05
CA VAL A 197 22.56 -3.05 8.01
C VAL A 197 23.15 -1.69 7.69
N TYR A 198 22.81 -0.67 8.48
CA TYR A 198 23.58 0.57 8.47
C TYR A 198 24.99 0.21 8.94
N VAL A 199 25.90 -0.04 7.98
CA VAL A 199 27.32 0.08 8.24
C VAL A 199 27.60 1.56 8.06
N PRO A 200 27.83 2.34 9.13
CA PRO A 200 28.37 3.66 8.94
C PRO A 200 29.64 3.46 8.11
N ARG A 201 29.70 4.00 6.89
CA ARG A 201 31.01 4.30 6.33
C ARG A 201 31.58 5.30 7.29
N PHE A 202 32.43 4.83 8.20
CA PHE A 202 33.42 5.69 8.83
C PHE A 202 34.10 6.40 7.66
N LEU A 203 33.72 7.65 7.44
CA LEU A 203 34.58 8.55 6.70
C LEU A 203 35.91 8.46 7.45
N PRO A 204 37.02 8.08 6.80
CA PRO A 204 38.30 8.14 7.47
C PRO A 204 38.41 9.55 8.04
N ALA A 205 38.67 9.61 9.35
CA ALA A 205 38.93 10.88 10.02
C ALA A 205 39.93 11.64 9.16
N PHE A 206 39.61 12.89 8.82
CA PHE A 206 40.63 13.79 8.32
C PHE A 206 41.74 13.82 9.37
N GLU A 207 42.85 13.15 9.08
CA GLU A 207 44.09 13.35 9.80
C GLU A 207 44.58 14.78 9.51
N PRO A 208 45.13 15.47 10.52
CA PRO A 208 45.30 16.92 10.56
C PRO A 208 46.23 17.51 9.50
#